data_AF-A0A836QF28-F1
#
_entry.id   AF-A0A836QF28-F1
#
_cell.length_a   1.000
_cell.length_b   1.000
_cell.length_c   1.000
_cell.angle_alpha   90.00
_cell.angle_beta   90.00
_cell.angle_gamma   90.00
#
_symmetry.space_group_name_H-M   'P 1'
#
loop_
_entity.id
_entity.type
_entity.pdbx_description
1 polymer ?
#
loop_
_entity_poly.entity_id
_entity_poly.type
_entity_poly.pdbx_seq_one_letter_code
_entity_poly.pdbx_strand_id
1 'polypeptide(L)'
;MEIENAQIQRRRILLQGVIQGVGLRPFVYREAKQNGLSGLVLNNSTGVKIEVEGIPQKIEDFIRSLQDSPPVLARIDEIVVEPIPPQGDKEFIIETSQQGEEQQVMISPDTATCSECLQELFDPNDRRYHYPFINCTNCGPRFSIVQDAPYDRSKTTMASFIMCSACAAEYSNPLDRRFHAQPIACLRCGPDIYLLNRKGEKSKQTNFDAIITAAQKLAKGEILAIKGLGGYHLACDALNDHSVKVLRQRKYRESKPFALMVPDVATANIFCKISPQEKSLLQSNKSP
;
A
#
# COMPACT_ATOMS: atom_id res chain seq x y z
N MET A 1 -30.69 -31.22 21.09
CA MET A 1 -29.28 -31.61 21.33
C MET A 1 -28.58 -30.37 21.80
N GLU A 2 -28.09 -30.44 23.03
CA GLU A 2 -27.67 -29.32 23.88
C GLU A 2 -26.50 -28.54 23.28
N ILE A 3 -26.66 -27.23 23.15
CA ILE A 3 -25.52 -26.28 23.10
C ILE A 3 -25.52 -25.56 24.45
N GLU A 4 -25.37 -26.32 25.53
CA GLU A 4 -25.18 -25.79 26.89
C GLU A 4 -23.72 -25.98 27.28
N ASN A 5 -23.06 -24.86 27.61
CA ASN A 5 -21.69 -24.75 28.15
C ASN A 5 -20.51 -25.02 27.21
N ALA A 6 -20.48 -24.41 26.01
CA ALA A 6 -19.18 -24.13 25.41
C ALA A 6 -18.46 -23.10 26.30
N GLN A 7 -17.42 -23.53 27.03
CA GLN A 7 -16.62 -22.64 27.88
C GLN A 7 -15.97 -21.57 27.00
N ILE A 8 -16.52 -20.35 27.06
CA ILE A 8 -15.97 -19.20 26.34
C ILE A 8 -14.55 -18.95 26.85
N GLN A 9 -13.63 -18.79 25.90
CA GLN A 9 -12.24 -18.44 26.19
C GLN A 9 -11.92 -17.12 25.53
N ARG A 10 -10.97 -16.40 26.14
CA ARG A 10 -10.35 -15.24 25.53
C ARG A 10 -8.86 -15.46 25.40
N ARG A 11 -8.31 -15.06 24.25
CA ARG A 11 -6.88 -15.09 23.96
C ARG A 11 -6.40 -13.71 23.58
N ARG A 12 -5.24 -13.34 24.11
CA ARG A 12 -4.43 -12.25 23.59
C ARG A 12 -3.41 -12.84 22.63
N ILE A 13 -3.30 -12.26 21.46
CA ILE A 13 -2.35 -12.64 20.42
C ILE A 13 -1.50 -11.41 20.11
N LEU A 14 -0.19 -11.54 20.28
CA LEU A 14 0.79 -10.52 19.95
C LEU A 14 1.54 -10.98 18.71
N LEU A 15 1.47 -10.17 17.66
CA LEU A 15 2.15 -10.42 16.40
C LEU A 15 3.33 -9.47 16.26
N GLN A 16 4.46 -9.98 15.78
CA GLN A 16 5.63 -9.18 15.39
C GLN A 16 6.07 -9.49 13.96
N GLY A 17 6.77 -8.53 13.33
CA GLY A 17 7.30 -8.63 11.96
C GLY A 17 6.90 -7.46 11.07
N VAL A 18 6.87 -7.69 9.76
CA VAL A 18 6.41 -6.70 8.75
C VAL A 18 4.89 -6.81 8.62
N ILE A 19 4.19 -6.26 9.61
CA ILE A 19 2.74 -6.50 9.81
C ILE A 19 1.91 -5.22 9.89
N GLN A 20 2.54 -4.06 9.79
CA GLN A 20 1.87 -2.76 9.78
C GLN A 20 1.86 -2.14 8.38
N GLY A 21 0.70 -1.58 8.01
CA GLY A 21 0.46 -1.05 6.67
C GLY A 21 0.22 -2.10 5.58
N VAL A 22 0.09 -3.37 5.95
CA VAL A 22 -0.04 -4.50 5.02
C VAL A 22 -1.48 -5.04 4.92
N GLY A 23 -2.46 -4.30 5.43
CA GLY A 23 -3.86 -4.75 5.46
C GLY A 23 -4.21 -5.75 6.57
N LEU A 24 -3.35 -5.91 7.58
CA LEU A 24 -3.56 -6.91 8.65
C LEU A 24 -4.79 -6.62 9.54
N ARG A 25 -5.02 -5.36 9.94
CA ARG A 25 -6.22 -4.98 10.73
C ARG A 25 -7.54 -5.37 10.01
N PRO A 26 -7.73 -5.01 8.72
CA PRO A 26 -8.84 -5.53 7.89
C PRO A 26 -8.96 -7.04 7.84
N PHE A 27 -7.84 -7.73 7.65
CA PHE A 27 -7.80 -9.19 7.58
C PHE A 27 -8.29 -9.81 8.89
N VAL A 28 -7.71 -9.41 10.01
CA VAL A 28 -8.08 -9.87 11.36
C VAL A 28 -9.57 -9.63 11.63
N TYR A 29 -10.08 -8.44 11.30
CA TYR A 29 -11.51 -8.13 11.47
C TYR A 29 -12.40 -9.11 10.70
N ARG A 30 -12.08 -9.38 9.43
CA ARG A 30 -12.87 -10.31 8.60
C ARG A 30 -12.78 -11.75 9.12
N GLU A 31 -11.58 -12.22 9.46
CA GLU A 31 -11.37 -13.56 10.01
C GLU A 31 -12.13 -13.76 11.34
N ALA A 32 -12.09 -12.76 12.23
CA ALA A 32 -12.83 -12.81 13.49
C ALA A 32 -14.35 -12.88 13.25
N LYS A 33 -14.88 -12.06 12.34
CA LYS A 33 -16.30 -12.08 11.98
C LYS A 33 -16.73 -13.41 11.35
N GLN A 34 -15.93 -13.97 10.45
CA GLN A 34 -16.23 -15.26 9.81
C GLN A 34 -16.24 -16.42 10.81
N ASN A 35 -15.41 -16.34 11.85
CA ASN A 35 -15.35 -17.33 12.92
C ASN A 35 -16.34 -17.08 14.07
N GLY A 36 -17.12 -15.99 14.02
CA GLY A 36 -18.08 -15.63 15.08
C GLY A 36 -17.39 -15.19 16.38
N LEU A 37 -16.18 -14.64 16.31
CA LEU A 37 -15.40 -14.17 17.44
C LEU A 37 -15.69 -12.68 17.74
N SER A 38 -15.60 -12.31 19.01
CA SER A 38 -15.63 -10.92 19.49
C SER A 38 -14.26 -10.50 20.03
N GLY A 39 -14.06 -9.21 20.28
CA GLY A 39 -12.80 -8.66 20.80
C GLY A 39 -12.29 -7.48 19.98
N LEU A 40 -10.97 -7.37 19.80
CA LEU A 40 -10.35 -6.21 19.16
C LEU A 40 -9.05 -6.51 18.42
N VAL A 41 -8.68 -5.59 17.53
CA VAL A 41 -7.34 -5.51 16.96
C VAL A 41 -6.84 -4.07 16.93
N LEU A 42 -5.58 -3.85 17.29
CA LEU A 42 -4.93 -2.55 17.19
C LEU A 42 -3.45 -2.66 16.84
N ASN A 43 -2.93 -1.62 16.20
CA ASN A 43 -1.49 -1.45 16.03
C ASN A 43 -0.91 -0.83 17.31
N ASN A 44 0.22 -1.36 17.78
CA ASN A 44 1.01 -0.73 18.85
C ASN A 44 2.45 -0.47 18.38
N SER A 45 3.32 -0.03 19.27
CA SER A 45 4.72 0.30 18.94
C SER A 45 5.64 -0.92 18.81
N THR A 46 5.15 -2.13 19.09
CA THR A 46 5.91 -3.38 18.97
C THR A 46 5.38 -4.32 17.88
N GLY A 47 4.18 -4.08 17.36
CA GLY A 47 3.55 -4.93 16.35
C GLY A 47 2.04 -4.76 16.30
N VAL A 48 1.30 -5.87 16.35
CA VAL A 48 -0.17 -5.87 16.36
C VAL A 48 -0.66 -6.69 17.55
N LYS A 49 -1.56 -6.10 18.34
CA LYS A 49 -2.24 -6.76 19.44
C LYS A 49 -3.65 -7.13 18.97
N ILE A 50 -4.01 -8.39 19.15
CA ILE A 50 -5.33 -8.92 18.89
C ILE A 50 -5.84 -9.52 20.20
N GLU A 51 -7.10 -9.29 20.53
CA GLU A 51 -7.79 -10.05 21.55
C GLU A 51 -9.03 -10.66 20.92
N VAL A 52 -9.20 -11.98 21.06
CA VAL A 52 -10.36 -12.71 20.54
C VAL A 52 -11.02 -13.49 21.66
N GLU A 53 -12.34 -13.43 21.69
CA GLU A 53 -13.20 -14.15 22.63
C GLU A 53 -14.22 -15.00 21.86
N GLY A 54 -14.42 -16.24 22.32
CA GLY A 54 -15.37 -17.15 21.71
C GLY A 54 -15.14 -18.61 22.06
N ILE A 55 -15.69 -19.49 21.23
CA ILE A 55 -15.55 -20.95 21.38
C ILE A 55 -14.09 -21.33 21.08
N PRO A 56 -13.44 -22.19 21.91
CA PRO A 56 -12.03 -22.53 21.76
C PRO A 56 -11.64 -22.97 20.34
N GLN A 57 -12.44 -23.84 19.72
CA GLN A 57 -12.19 -24.30 18.35
C GLN A 57 -12.13 -23.16 17.33
N LYS A 58 -12.99 -22.14 17.47
CA LYS A 58 -13.02 -20.99 16.57
C LYS A 58 -11.82 -20.06 16.75
N ILE A 59 -11.29 -19.98 17.97
CA ILE A 59 -10.05 -19.25 18.25
C ILE A 59 -8.87 -19.97 17.60
N GLU A 60 -8.80 -21.30 17.70
CA GLU A 60 -7.75 -22.09 17.04
C GLU A 60 -7.83 -22.01 15.51
N ASP A 61 -9.05 -22.03 14.93
CA ASP A 61 -9.26 -21.81 13.49
C ASP A 61 -8.74 -20.41 13.06
N PHE A 62 -9.05 -19.37 13.84
CA PHE A 62 -8.59 -18.01 13.60
C PHE A 62 -7.06 -17.86 13.68
N ILE A 63 -6.42 -18.49 14.68
CA ILE A 63 -4.96 -18.47 14.83
C ILE A 63 -4.28 -19.17 13.64
N ARG A 64 -4.85 -20.28 13.16
CA ARG A 64 -4.35 -20.97 11.96
C ARG A 64 -4.47 -20.10 10.71
N SER A 65 -5.59 -19.40 10.51
CA SER A 65 -5.72 -18.45 9.39
C SER A 65 -4.62 -17.38 9.38
N LEU A 66 -4.22 -16.88 10.55
CA LEU A 66 -3.12 -15.90 10.65
C LEU A 66 -1.78 -16.47 10.18
N GLN A 67 -1.53 -17.76 10.42
CA GLN A 67 -0.29 -18.44 10.04
C GLN A 67 -0.30 -18.87 8.57
N ASP A 68 -1.39 -19.46 8.13
CA ASP A 68 -1.48 -20.15 6.83
C ASP A 68 -1.82 -19.20 5.68
N SER A 69 -2.49 -18.08 5.95
CA SER A 69 -2.99 -17.17 4.92
C SER A 69 -2.93 -15.69 5.35
N PRO A 70 -1.78 -15.18 5.82
CA PRO A 70 -1.64 -13.77 6.13
C PRO A 70 -1.82 -12.90 4.87
N PRO A 71 -2.11 -11.59 5.02
CA PRO A 71 -2.15 -10.67 3.89
C PRO A 71 -0.89 -10.76 3.03
N VAL A 72 -1.01 -10.54 1.72
CA VAL A 72 0.08 -10.75 0.73
C VAL A 72 1.37 -9.99 1.06
N LEU A 73 1.25 -8.81 1.68
CA LEU A 73 2.40 -7.98 2.07
C LEU A 73 2.88 -8.24 3.50
N ALA A 74 2.14 -9.03 4.28
CA ALA A 74 2.46 -9.30 5.67
C ALA A 74 3.52 -10.40 5.77
N ARG A 75 4.50 -10.18 6.65
CA ARG A 75 5.40 -11.23 7.11
C ARG A 75 5.37 -11.26 8.62
N ILE A 76 4.79 -12.33 9.16
CA ILE A 76 4.72 -12.56 10.60
C ILE A 76 5.97 -13.33 11.00
N ASP A 77 6.81 -12.71 11.83
CA ASP A 77 8.06 -13.29 12.30
C ASP A 77 7.85 -14.02 13.65
N GLU A 78 6.92 -13.53 14.48
CA GLU A 78 6.57 -14.14 15.77
C GLU A 78 5.08 -14.02 16.08
N ILE A 79 4.51 -15.05 16.71
CA ILE A 79 3.16 -15.08 17.27
C ILE A 79 3.24 -15.57 18.72
N VAL A 80 2.86 -14.71 19.66
CA VAL A 80 2.71 -15.07 21.08
C VAL A 80 1.23 -15.10 21.42
N VAL A 81 0.76 -16.22 21.97
CA VAL A 81 -0.65 -16.42 22.33
C VAL A 81 -0.76 -16.67 23.82
N GLU A 82 -1.58 -15.88 24.51
CA GLU A 82 -1.75 -15.93 25.96
C GLU A 82 -3.23 -16.06 26.34
N PRO A 83 -3.59 -16.90 27.31
CA PRO A 83 -4.92 -16.91 27.90
C PRO A 83 -5.15 -15.63 28.71
N ILE A 84 -6.30 -15.00 28.53
CA ILE A 84 -6.77 -13.89 29.36
C ILE A 84 -8.21 -14.14 29.81
N PRO A 85 -8.68 -13.51 30.91
CA PRO A 85 -10.06 -13.67 31.37
C PRO A 85 -11.08 -13.20 30.31
N PRO A 86 -12.16 -13.97 30.06
CA PRO A 86 -13.28 -13.50 29.24
C PRO A 86 -13.92 -12.24 29.83
N GLN A 87 -14.37 -11.34 28.96
CA GLN A 87 -14.99 -10.07 29.30
C GLN A 87 -16.45 -9.98 28.83
N GLY A 88 -16.89 -10.89 27.95
CA GLY A 88 -18.24 -10.85 27.38
C GLY A 88 -18.36 -9.83 26.25
N ASP A 89 -17.29 -9.60 25.49
CA ASP A 89 -17.31 -8.70 24.34
C ASP A 89 -18.36 -9.19 23.32
N LYS A 90 -19.18 -8.28 22.78
CA LYS A 90 -20.27 -8.64 21.86
C LYS A 90 -19.91 -8.49 20.39
N GLU A 91 -18.90 -7.68 20.12
CA GLU A 91 -18.48 -7.34 18.77
C GLU A 91 -16.96 -7.45 18.66
N PHE A 92 -16.48 -7.54 17.42
CA PHE A 92 -15.08 -7.41 17.10
C PHE A 92 -14.83 -6.03 16.50
N ILE A 93 -13.88 -5.26 17.04
CA ILE A 93 -13.62 -3.88 16.63
C ILE A 93 -12.16 -3.66 16.21
N ILE A 94 -11.93 -2.73 15.28
CA ILE A 94 -10.59 -2.21 15.00
C ILE A 94 -10.41 -0.98 15.89
N GLU A 95 -9.58 -1.10 16.92
CA GLU A 95 -9.32 -0.01 17.86
C GLU A 95 -8.26 0.97 17.32
N THR A 96 -8.23 2.15 17.94
CA THR A 96 -7.21 3.16 17.68
C THR A 96 -5.83 2.65 18.07
N SER A 97 -4.84 3.05 17.27
CA SER A 97 -3.45 2.66 17.48
C SER A 97 -2.93 3.17 18.84
N GLN A 98 -2.23 2.33 19.60
CA GLN A 98 -1.69 2.68 20.92
C GLN A 98 -0.18 2.97 20.83
N GLN A 99 0.27 4.09 21.40
CA GLN A 99 1.70 4.36 21.56
C GLN A 99 2.25 3.64 22.79
N GLY A 100 3.46 3.11 22.68
CA GLY A 100 4.27 2.61 23.79
C GLY A 100 5.63 3.30 23.82
N GLU A 101 6.38 3.10 24.90
CA GLU A 101 7.68 3.75 25.12
C GLU A 101 8.79 3.19 24.20
N GLU A 102 8.71 1.91 23.83
CA GLU A 102 9.64 1.26 22.91
C GLU A 102 9.08 1.18 21.48
N GLN A 103 9.90 1.49 20.49
CA GLN A 103 9.56 1.42 19.06
C GLN A 103 10.36 0.33 18.36
N GLN A 104 9.70 -0.77 17.98
CA GLN A 104 10.31 -1.91 17.28
C GLN A 104 9.57 -2.28 15.99
N VAL A 105 8.66 -1.42 15.50
CA VAL A 105 7.82 -1.72 14.33
C VAL A 105 8.63 -1.74 13.04
N MET A 106 8.55 -2.85 12.30
CA MET A 106 9.05 -2.94 10.93
C MET A 106 7.99 -2.45 9.94
N ILE A 107 8.31 -1.37 9.22
CA ILE A 107 7.42 -0.79 8.20
C ILE A 107 7.64 -1.53 6.88
N SER A 108 6.54 -1.91 6.21
CA SER A 108 6.60 -2.53 4.89
C SER A 108 7.31 -1.62 3.86
N PRO A 109 8.10 -2.19 2.94
CA PRO A 109 8.56 -1.48 1.75
C PRO A 109 7.39 -0.93 0.92
N ASP A 110 7.69 0.05 0.07
CA ASP A 110 6.77 0.50 -0.97
C ASP A 110 6.52 -0.62 -1.99
N THR A 111 5.34 -0.63 -2.60
CA THR A 111 4.93 -1.67 -3.55
C THR A 111 4.28 -1.05 -4.78
N ALA A 112 4.50 -1.68 -5.93
CA ALA A 112 3.86 -1.32 -7.18
C ALA A 112 2.34 -1.51 -7.12
N THR A 113 1.64 -0.74 -7.96
CA THR A 113 0.18 -0.80 -8.09
C THR A 113 -0.28 -2.23 -8.43
N CYS A 114 -1.23 -2.77 -7.66
CA CYS A 114 -1.78 -4.11 -7.95
C CYS A 114 -2.69 -4.09 -9.19
N SER A 115 -2.94 -5.28 -9.75
CA SER A 115 -3.79 -5.48 -10.93
C SER A 115 -5.17 -4.83 -10.83
N GLU A 116 -5.81 -4.93 -9.66
CA GLU A 116 -7.17 -4.44 -9.41
C GLU A 116 -7.19 -2.90 -9.36
N CYS A 117 -6.16 -2.28 -8.74
CA CYS A 117 -6.00 -0.83 -8.83
C CYS A 117 -5.69 -0.38 -10.26
N LEU A 118 -4.94 -1.17 -11.04
CA LEU A 118 -4.65 -0.84 -12.42
C LEU A 118 -5.90 -0.91 -13.30
N GLN A 119 -6.78 -1.89 -13.06
CA GLN A 119 -8.08 -1.99 -13.73
C GLN A 119 -8.95 -0.76 -13.43
N GLU A 120 -9.11 -0.39 -12.16
CA GLU A 120 -9.87 0.81 -11.77
C GLU A 120 -9.26 2.10 -12.32
N LEU A 121 -7.92 2.19 -12.41
CA LEU A 121 -7.24 3.36 -12.95
C LEU A 121 -7.65 3.65 -14.40
N PHE A 122 -7.99 2.60 -15.16
CA PHE A 122 -8.33 2.69 -16.58
C PHE A 122 -9.81 2.38 -16.88
N ASP A 123 -10.65 2.18 -15.86
CA ASP A 123 -12.09 2.03 -16.03
C ASP A 123 -12.77 3.41 -16.03
N PRO A 124 -13.39 3.86 -17.14
CA PRO A 124 -14.07 5.15 -17.21
C PRO A 124 -15.29 5.28 -16.27
N ASN A 125 -15.80 4.16 -15.75
CA ASN A 125 -16.89 4.16 -14.78
C ASN A 125 -16.41 4.22 -13.33
N ASP A 126 -15.12 4.02 -13.06
CA ASP A 126 -14.57 4.12 -11.70
C ASP A 126 -14.35 5.58 -11.31
N ARG A 127 -14.66 5.91 -10.06
CA ARG A 127 -14.42 7.24 -9.47
C ARG A 127 -12.94 7.67 -9.51
N ARG A 128 -12.03 6.70 -9.59
CA ARG A 128 -10.58 6.88 -9.64
C ARG A 128 -10.02 6.70 -11.05
N TYR A 129 -10.86 6.75 -12.08
CA TYR A 129 -10.40 6.82 -13.47
C TYR A 129 -9.32 7.89 -13.62
N HIS A 130 -8.15 7.48 -14.10
CA HIS A 130 -6.95 8.29 -14.26
C HIS A 130 -6.43 9.01 -13.00
N TYR A 131 -6.79 8.54 -11.80
CA TYR A 131 -6.27 9.09 -10.55
C TYR A 131 -4.82 8.64 -10.27
N PRO A 132 -3.82 9.54 -10.29
CA PRO A 132 -2.41 9.12 -10.33
C PRO A 132 -1.87 8.49 -9.03
N PHE A 133 -2.56 8.68 -7.91
CA PHE A 133 -2.15 8.17 -6.60
C PHE A 133 -3.05 7.03 -6.11
N ILE A 134 -3.70 6.31 -7.04
CA ILE A 134 -4.52 5.15 -6.71
C ILE A 134 -3.71 4.09 -5.97
N ASN A 135 -4.25 3.61 -4.85
CA ASN A 135 -3.70 2.51 -4.06
C ASN A 135 -4.83 1.80 -3.29
N CYS A 136 -4.47 0.70 -2.64
CA CYS A 136 -5.31 -0.03 -1.70
C CYS A 136 -4.45 -0.56 -0.53
N THR A 137 -5.03 -1.40 0.33
CA THR A 137 -4.31 -2.08 1.43
C THR A 137 -3.18 -2.98 0.94
N ASN A 138 -3.27 -3.51 -0.29
CA ASN A 138 -2.32 -4.46 -0.88
C ASN A 138 -1.26 -3.83 -1.81
N CYS A 139 -1.27 -2.51 -2.05
CA CYS A 139 -0.28 -1.86 -2.90
C CYS A 139 -0.01 -0.39 -2.53
N GLY A 140 0.97 0.21 -3.20
CA GLY A 140 1.28 1.63 -3.13
C GLY A 140 2.33 1.98 -2.07
N PRO A 141 2.48 3.28 -1.76
CA PRO A 141 3.52 3.76 -0.86
C PRO A 141 3.27 3.33 0.59
N ARG A 142 4.36 3.01 1.27
CA ARG A 142 4.46 2.62 2.68
C ARG A 142 5.66 3.35 3.28
N PHE A 143 6.83 2.71 3.28
CA PHE A 143 8.06 3.28 3.83
C PHE A 143 8.31 4.73 3.39
N SER A 144 8.09 5.07 2.11
CA SER A 144 8.35 6.42 1.61
C SER A 144 7.43 7.52 2.16
N ILE A 145 6.32 7.16 2.81
CA ILE A 145 5.32 8.12 3.32
C ILE A 145 5.10 8.05 4.83
N VAL A 146 5.66 7.06 5.52
CA VAL A 146 5.54 6.96 6.98
C VAL A 146 6.44 8.00 7.64
N GLN A 147 5.90 8.68 8.64
CA GLN A 147 6.61 9.66 9.46
C GLN A 147 6.87 9.14 10.87
N ASP A 148 6.00 8.27 11.39
CA ASP A 148 6.11 7.71 12.73
C ASP A 148 5.29 6.39 12.87
N ALA A 149 5.53 5.63 13.93
CA ALA A 149 4.79 4.41 14.27
C ALA A 149 3.93 4.61 15.54
N PRO A 150 2.78 3.93 15.71
CA PRO A 150 2.24 2.88 14.85
C PRO A 150 1.65 3.40 13.52
N TYR A 151 1.61 2.56 12.49
CA TYR A 151 1.14 2.93 11.14
C TYR A 151 -0.33 3.34 11.15
N ASP A 152 -0.55 4.64 11.00
CA ASP A 152 -1.85 5.28 10.94
C ASP A 152 -1.77 6.51 10.03
N ARG A 153 -2.89 6.92 9.44
CA ARG A 153 -2.93 8.01 8.47
C ARG A 153 -2.31 9.30 9.04
N SER A 154 -2.58 9.60 10.30
CA SER A 154 -2.07 10.77 11.03
C SER A 154 -0.55 10.79 11.17
N LYS A 155 0.11 9.64 11.00
CA LYS A 155 1.56 9.45 11.08
C LYS A 155 2.20 9.17 9.71
N THR A 156 1.55 9.67 8.66
CA THR A 156 2.07 9.61 7.29
C THR A 156 1.97 10.98 6.64
N THR A 157 2.65 11.16 5.50
CA THR A 157 2.48 12.36 4.66
C THR A 157 1.04 12.53 4.14
N MET A 158 0.16 11.53 4.31
CA MET A 158 -1.26 11.63 3.97
C MET A 158 -2.10 12.35 5.04
N ALA A 159 -1.53 12.68 6.20
CA ALA A 159 -2.22 13.36 7.30
C ALA A 159 -2.83 14.72 6.88
N SER A 160 -2.17 15.46 5.99
CA SER A 160 -2.66 16.75 5.48
C SER A 160 -3.81 16.64 4.49
N PHE A 161 -4.12 15.44 4.00
CA PHE A 161 -5.16 15.19 3.01
C PHE A 161 -6.40 14.64 3.71
N ILE A 162 -7.38 15.50 4.00
CA ILE A 162 -8.59 15.08 4.72
C ILE A 162 -9.50 14.27 3.78
N MET A 163 -9.88 13.06 4.19
CA MET A 163 -10.74 12.18 3.38
C MET A 163 -12.08 12.85 3.06
N CYS A 164 -12.47 12.84 1.79
CA CYS A 164 -13.86 13.16 1.43
C CYS A 164 -14.82 12.07 1.89
N SER A 165 -16.12 12.36 1.93
CA SER A 165 -17.17 11.44 2.39
C SER A 165 -17.13 10.06 1.71
N ALA A 166 -16.89 10.00 0.40
CA ALA A 166 -16.81 8.74 -0.31
C ALA A 166 -15.57 7.91 0.10
N CYS A 167 -14.41 8.54 0.27
CA CYS A 167 -13.23 7.82 0.76
C CYS A 167 -13.41 7.39 2.23
N ALA A 168 -14.05 8.22 3.06
CA ALA A 168 -14.36 7.85 4.43
C ALA A 168 -15.33 6.65 4.51
N ALA A 169 -16.32 6.59 3.62
CA ALA A 169 -17.25 5.46 3.53
C ALA A 169 -16.53 4.15 3.17
N GLU A 170 -15.66 4.16 2.15
CA GLU A 170 -14.86 2.98 1.79
C GLU A 170 -13.86 2.60 2.89
N TYR A 171 -13.23 3.60 3.53
CA TYR A 171 -12.28 3.37 4.62
C TYR A 171 -12.91 2.63 5.81
N SER A 172 -14.18 2.93 6.11
CA SER A 172 -14.93 2.35 7.23
C SER A 172 -15.77 1.12 6.86
N ASN A 173 -15.91 0.78 5.59
CA ASN A 173 -16.73 -0.34 5.14
C ASN A 173 -15.91 -1.65 5.12
N PRO A 174 -16.20 -2.65 5.97
CA PRO A 174 -15.44 -3.91 6.03
C PRO A 174 -15.49 -4.76 4.76
N LEU A 175 -16.49 -4.53 3.90
CA LEU A 175 -16.66 -5.21 2.62
C LEU A 175 -15.89 -4.54 1.49
N ASP A 176 -15.37 -3.32 1.70
CA ASP A 176 -14.58 -2.61 0.72
C ASP A 176 -13.10 -3.05 0.78
N ARG A 177 -12.47 -3.21 -0.39
CA ARG A 177 -11.04 -3.55 -0.47
C ARG A 177 -10.12 -2.48 0.12
N ARG A 178 -10.63 -1.25 0.30
CA ARG A 178 -9.95 -0.11 0.90
C ARG A 178 -10.30 0.10 2.37
N PHE A 179 -10.98 -0.86 3.00
CA PHE A 179 -11.19 -0.88 4.45
C PHE A 179 -9.86 -0.68 5.19
N HIS A 180 -9.77 0.36 6.03
CA HIS A 180 -8.55 0.81 6.71
C HIS A 180 -7.29 1.00 5.83
N ALA A 181 -7.43 1.29 4.53
CA ALA A 181 -6.33 1.73 3.70
C ALA A 181 -5.89 3.14 4.13
N GLN A 182 -4.84 3.22 4.95
CA GLN A 182 -4.36 4.50 5.49
C GLN A 182 -4.05 5.56 4.43
N PRO A 183 -3.47 5.23 3.24
CA PRO A 183 -3.22 6.21 2.19
C PRO A 183 -4.37 6.36 1.19
N ILE A 184 -5.59 5.95 1.54
CA ILE A 184 -6.77 6.09 0.66
C ILE A 184 -6.98 7.56 0.26
N ALA A 185 -7.21 7.78 -1.03
CA ALA A 185 -7.50 9.08 -1.59
C ALA A 185 -8.24 8.96 -2.94
N CYS A 186 -8.61 10.11 -3.50
CA CYS A 186 -9.17 10.27 -4.84
C CYS A 186 -8.90 11.69 -5.36
N LEU A 187 -9.34 12.00 -6.58
CA LEU A 187 -9.20 13.32 -7.21
C LEU A 187 -9.77 14.50 -6.39
N ARG A 188 -10.69 14.25 -5.44
CA ARG A 188 -11.28 15.32 -4.60
C ARG A 188 -10.49 15.65 -3.34
N CYS A 189 -9.79 14.67 -2.78
CA CYS A 189 -9.24 14.77 -1.42
C CYS A 189 -7.77 14.38 -1.32
N GLY A 190 -7.17 13.93 -2.42
CA GLY A 190 -5.79 13.49 -2.47
C GLY A 190 -4.86 14.53 -3.05
N PRO A 191 -3.59 14.14 -3.27
CA PRO A 191 -2.62 14.98 -3.94
C PRO A 191 -2.95 15.18 -5.42
N ASP A 192 -2.49 16.30 -5.97
CA ASP A 192 -2.56 16.64 -7.39
C ASP A 192 -1.19 16.55 -8.06
N ILE A 193 -1.19 16.30 -9.38
CA ILE A 193 -0.02 16.42 -10.23
C ILE A 193 -0.04 17.75 -11.00
N TYR A 194 1.11 18.36 -11.18
CA TYR A 194 1.31 19.54 -12.02
C TYR A 194 2.71 19.53 -12.65
N LEU A 195 2.90 20.32 -13.70
CA LEU A 195 4.21 20.55 -14.32
C LEU A 195 4.80 21.88 -13.83
N LEU A 196 6.12 21.93 -13.77
CA LEU A 196 6.88 23.15 -13.55
C LEU A 196 7.71 23.47 -14.79
N ASN A 197 7.72 24.72 -15.22
CA ASN A 197 8.67 25.17 -16.23
C ASN A 197 10.04 25.51 -15.61
N ARG A 198 10.99 25.96 -16.44
CA ARG A 198 12.36 26.30 -15.99
C ARG A 198 12.43 27.47 -15.00
N LYS A 199 11.39 28.30 -14.92
CA LYS A 199 11.28 29.40 -13.95
C LYS A 199 10.61 28.97 -12.64
N GLY A 200 10.20 27.69 -12.53
CA GLY A 200 9.44 27.19 -11.38
C GLY A 200 7.96 27.56 -11.40
N GLU A 201 7.43 28.00 -12.55
CA GLU A 201 6.02 28.36 -12.69
C GLU A 201 5.18 27.10 -12.96
N LYS A 202 4.04 26.97 -12.27
CA LYS A 202 3.12 25.84 -12.39
C LYS A 202 2.30 25.89 -13.69
N SER A 203 2.10 24.74 -14.31
CA SER A 203 1.14 24.58 -15.42
C SER A 203 -0.29 24.81 -14.95
N LYS A 204 -1.16 25.23 -15.87
CA LYS A 204 -2.61 25.27 -15.63
C LYS A 204 -3.22 23.87 -15.61
N GLN A 205 -2.69 22.98 -16.44
CA GLN A 205 -3.08 21.57 -16.47
C GLN A 205 -2.63 20.89 -15.17
N THR A 206 -3.52 20.07 -14.61
CA THR A 206 -3.26 19.23 -13.43
C THR A 206 -3.62 17.77 -13.72
N ASN A 207 -3.21 16.87 -12.83
CA ASN A 207 -3.58 15.45 -12.86
C ASN A 207 -3.35 14.82 -14.24
N PHE A 208 -4.37 14.16 -14.80
CA PHE A 208 -4.21 13.43 -16.05
C PHE A 208 -3.80 14.33 -17.22
N ASP A 209 -4.32 15.55 -17.32
CA ASP A 209 -3.92 16.50 -18.38
C ASP A 209 -2.45 16.90 -18.26
N ALA A 210 -1.94 17.05 -17.03
CA ALA A 210 -0.53 17.29 -16.79
C ALA A 210 0.33 16.08 -17.21
N ILE A 211 -0.14 14.86 -16.96
CA ILE A 211 0.54 13.62 -17.40
C ILE A 211 0.58 13.55 -18.94
N ILE A 212 -0.54 13.81 -19.63
CA ILE A 212 -0.59 13.82 -21.10
C ILE A 212 0.38 14.87 -21.66
N THR A 213 0.39 16.06 -21.08
CA THR A 213 1.34 17.13 -21.46
C THR A 213 2.79 16.69 -21.24
N ALA A 214 3.09 16.01 -20.12
CA ALA A 214 4.41 15.48 -19.82
C ALA A 214 4.85 14.43 -20.85
N ALA A 215 3.96 13.49 -21.19
CA ALA A 215 4.21 12.45 -22.19
C ALA A 215 4.49 13.05 -23.58
N GLN A 216 3.70 14.05 -24.00
CA GLN A 216 3.93 14.77 -25.26
C GLN A 216 5.28 15.49 -25.28
N LYS A 217 5.72 16.06 -24.15
CA LYS A 217 7.04 16.70 -24.04
C LYS A 217 8.17 15.69 -24.15
N LEU A 218 8.07 14.55 -23.48
CA LEU A 218 9.04 13.45 -23.61
C LEU A 218 9.13 12.96 -25.05
N ALA A 219 7.99 12.75 -25.72
CA ALA A 219 7.94 12.34 -27.13
C ALA A 219 8.55 13.38 -28.10
N LYS A 220 8.54 14.67 -27.72
CA LYS A 220 9.21 15.75 -28.47
C LYS A 220 10.71 15.85 -28.18
N GLY A 221 11.26 14.96 -27.36
CA GLY A 221 12.67 14.95 -26.97
C GLY A 221 13.03 15.91 -25.84
N GLU A 222 12.05 16.41 -25.09
CA GLU A 222 12.35 17.14 -23.85
C GLU A 222 12.77 16.17 -22.74
N ILE A 223 13.53 16.70 -21.77
CA ILE A 223 13.94 15.97 -20.56
C ILE A 223 13.12 16.52 -19.40
N LEU A 224 12.46 15.64 -18.65
CA LEU A 224 11.65 16.01 -17.49
C LEU A 224 12.20 15.42 -16.19
N ALA A 225 12.07 16.16 -15.10
CA ALA A 225 12.22 15.62 -13.75
C ALA A 225 10.85 15.13 -13.25
N ILE A 226 10.72 13.84 -12.96
CA ILE A 226 9.47 13.21 -12.52
C ILE A 226 9.63 12.79 -11.06
N LYS A 227 8.73 13.26 -10.20
CA LYS A 227 8.67 12.82 -8.79
C LYS A 227 8.05 11.43 -8.72
N GLY A 228 8.85 10.44 -8.35
CA GLY A 228 8.38 9.11 -7.95
C GLY A 228 8.19 9.00 -6.44
N LEU A 229 8.06 7.78 -5.92
CA LEU A 229 7.89 7.52 -4.49
C LEU A 229 9.14 7.87 -3.68
N GLY A 230 10.30 7.36 -4.08
CA GLY A 230 11.58 7.54 -3.37
C GLY A 230 12.38 8.78 -3.76
N GLY A 231 11.87 9.65 -4.64
CA GLY A 231 12.59 10.84 -5.10
C GLY A 231 12.31 11.22 -6.55
N TYR A 232 13.16 12.08 -7.11
CA TYR A 232 13.04 12.54 -8.49
C TYR A 232 13.90 11.73 -9.45
N HIS A 233 13.36 11.41 -10.62
CA HIS A 233 14.06 10.82 -11.74
C HIS A 233 14.11 11.79 -12.91
N LEU A 234 15.23 11.82 -13.63
CA LEU A 234 15.30 12.49 -14.93
C LEU A 234 14.91 11.48 -16.00
N ALA A 235 13.88 11.81 -16.78
CA ALA A 235 13.35 10.97 -17.85
C ALA A 235 13.46 11.69 -19.19
N CYS A 236 13.77 10.93 -20.23
CA CYS A 236 13.70 11.33 -21.63
C CYS A 236 13.29 10.13 -22.48
N ASP A 237 12.88 10.37 -23.72
CA ASP A 237 12.71 9.28 -24.68
C ASP A 237 14.04 8.57 -24.94
N ALA A 238 14.07 7.26 -24.70
CA ALA A 238 15.25 6.42 -24.84
C ALA A 238 15.61 6.12 -26.30
N LEU A 239 14.66 6.27 -27.22
CA LEU A 239 14.87 6.09 -28.67
C LEU A 239 15.33 7.39 -29.34
N ASN A 240 15.35 8.51 -28.61
CA ASN A 240 15.83 9.79 -29.10
C ASN A 240 17.29 10.02 -28.72
N ASP A 241 18.20 9.70 -29.64
CA ASP A 241 19.66 9.85 -29.48
C ASP A 241 20.08 11.24 -28.98
N HIS A 242 19.44 12.30 -29.50
CA HIS A 242 19.76 13.66 -29.10
C HIS A 242 19.42 13.90 -27.62
N SER A 243 18.22 13.51 -27.20
CA SER A 243 17.77 13.63 -25.80
C SER A 243 18.69 12.89 -24.83
N VAL A 244 19.09 11.67 -25.19
CA VAL A 244 20.01 10.85 -24.37
C VAL A 244 21.38 11.52 -24.24
N LYS A 245 21.95 12.03 -25.35
CA LYS A 245 23.25 12.75 -25.34
C LYS A 245 23.17 14.01 -24.48
N VAL A 246 22.12 14.81 -24.62
CA VAL A 246 21.90 16.02 -23.81
C VAL A 246 21.75 15.67 -22.33
N LEU A 247 21.04 14.59 -21.98
CA LEU A 247 20.91 14.13 -20.60
C LEU A 247 22.27 13.75 -19.99
N ARG A 248 23.10 13.01 -20.74
CA ARG A 248 24.46 12.63 -20.28
C ARG A 248 25.33 13.85 -20.01
N GLN A 249 25.34 14.81 -20.94
CA GLN A 249 26.09 16.05 -20.82
C GLN A 249 25.66 16.84 -19.59
N ARG A 250 24.35 17.07 -19.43
CA ARG A 250 23.82 17.86 -18.29
C ARG A 250 24.01 17.19 -16.94
N LYS A 251 23.99 15.85 -16.90
CA LYS A 251 24.18 15.06 -15.67
C LYS A 251 25.67 14.76 -15.37
N TYR A 252 26.58 15.16 -16.25
CA TYR A 252 28.00 14.79 -16.19
C TYR A 252 28.19 13.27 -16.02
N ARG A 253 27.43 12.48 -16.80
CA ARG A 253 27.39 11.01 -16.72
C ARG A 253 27.69 10.40 -18.09
N GLU A 254 28.96 10.33 -18.41
CA GLU A 254 29.45 9.97 -19.75
C GLU A 254 29.11 8.52 -20.14
N SER A 255 29.57 7.54 -19.37
CA SER A 255 29.48 6.12 -19.77
C SER A 255 28.53 5.28 -18.92
N LYS A 256 28.27 5.66 -17.66
CA LYS A 256 27.47 4.82 -16.75
C LYS A 256 26.08 4.54 -17.37
N PRO A 257 25.65 3.26 -17.50
CA PRO A 257 24.40 2.89 -18.14
C PRO A 257 23.18 3.61 -17.53
N PHE A 258 22.18 3.89 -18.37
CA PHE A 258 20.88 4.35 -17.90
C PHE A 258 19.93 3.16 -17.75
N ALA A 259 19.05 3.23 -16.75
CA ALA A 259 17.91 2.34 -16.67
C ALA A 259 16.87 2.75 -17.71
N LEU A 260 16.15 1.77 -18.24
CA LEU A 260 15.06 1.97 -19.19
C LEU A 260 13.76 1.47 -18.55
N MET A 261 12.68 2.23 -18.73
CA MET A 261 11.33 1.81 -18.37
C MET A 261 10.58 1.48 -19.66
N VAL A 262 9.98 0.30 -19.71
CA VAL A 262 9.16 -0.17 -20.84
C VAL A 262 7.73 -0.45 -20.35
N PRO A 263 6.71 -0.41 -21.22
CA PRO A 263 5.33 -0.60 -20.81
C PRO A 263 5.02 -2.04 -20.33
N ASP A 264 5.71 -3.04 -20.89
CA ASP A 264 5.47 -4.44 -20.57
C ASP A 264 6.68 -5.34 -20.89
N VAL A 265 6.60 -6.59 -20.42
CA VAL A 265 7.62 -7.63 -20.67
C VAL A 265 7.74 -7.98 -22.16
N ALA A 266 6.65 -7.85 -22.94
CA ALA A 266 6.71 -8.11 -24.37
C ALA A 266 7.64 -7.11 -25.08
N THR A 267 7.56 -5.83 -24.70
CA THR A 267 8.43 -4.77 -25.19
C THR A 267 9.87 -4.95 -24.71
N ALA A 268 10.07 -5.36 -23.45
CA ALA A 268 11.42 -5.66 -22.95
C ALA A 268 12.12 -6.75 -23.80
N ASN A 269 11.39 -7.80 -24.20
CA ASN A 269 11.93 -8.91 -25.01
C ASN A 269 12.40 -8.48 -26.42
N ILE A 270 11.98 -7.31 -26.90
CA ILE A 270 12.48 -6.75 -28.16
C ILE A 270 13.96 -6.33 -28.00
N PHE A 271 14.35 -5.89 -26.80
CA PHE A 271 15.67 -5.31 -26.52
C PHE A 271 16.63 -6.27 -25.80
N CYS A 272 16.14 -7.23 -25.03
CA CYS A 272 16.97 -8.16 -24.28
C CYS A 272 16.35 -9.57 -24.17
N LYS A 273 17.19 -10.55 -23.87
CA LYS A 273 16.74 -11.91 -23.52
C LYS A 273 16.31 -11.91 -22.05
N ILE A 274 15.14 -12.46 -21.76
CA ILE A 274 14.56 -12.49 -20.41
C ILE A 274 14.24 -13.93 -20.05
N SER A 275 14.88 -14.43 -19.00
CA SER A 275 14.58 -15.73 -18.40
C SER A 275 13.22 -15.73 -17.68
N PRO A 276 12.64 -16.91 -17.42
CA PRO A 276 11.40 -17.00 -16.63
C PRO A 276 11.52 -16.35 -15.24
N GLN A 277 12.68 -16.47 -14.58
CA GLN A 277 12.95 -15.87 -13.27
C GLN A 277 13.01 -14.34 -13.36
N GLU A 278 13.68 -13.78 -14.36
CA GLU A 278 13.74 -12.32 -14.58
C GLU A 278 12.37 -11.76 -14.92
N LYS A 279 11.56 -12.48 -15.72
CA LYS A 279 10.17 -12.11 -15.99
C LYS A 279 9.36 -12.03 -14.70
N SER A 280 9.47 -13.02 -13.81
CA SER A 280 8.79 -13.01 -12.51
C SER A 280 9.24 -11.84 -11.63
N LEU A 281 10.53 -11.51 -11.65
CA LEU A 281 11.07 -10.35 -10.92
C LEU A 281 10.55 -9.02 -11.46
N LEU A 282 10.53 -8.83 -12.78
CA LEU A 282 10.00 -7.63 -13.44
C LEU A 282 8.51 -7.41 -13.14
N GLN A 283 7.75 -8.50 -13.03
CA GLN A 283 6.32 -8.46 -12.70
C GLN A 283 6.02 -8.49 -11.20
N SER A 284 7.06 -8.57 -10.36
CA SER A 284 6.88 -8.58 -8.91
C SER A 284 6.41 -7.20 -8.41
N ASN A 285 5.75 -7.19 -7.25
CA ASN A 285 5.33 -5.97 -6.57
C ASN A 285 6.49 -5.05 -6.14
N LYS A 286 7.74 -5.52 -6.23
CA LYS A 286 8.94 -4.73 -5.96
C LYS A 286 9.33 -3.84 -7.14
N SER A 287 8.95 -4.23 -8.37
CA SER A 287 9.30 -3.58 -9.64
C SER A 287 10.75 -3.03 -9.66
N PRO A 288 11.76 -3.93 -9.53
CA PRO A 288 13.16 -3.56 -9.37
C PRO A 288 13.80 -2.94 -10.63
#